data_AF-X1S5V7-F1
#
_entry.id   AF-X1S5V7-F1
#
_cell.length_a   1.000
_cell.length_b   1.000
_cell.length_c   1.000
_cell.angle_alpha   90.00
_cell.angle_beta   90.00
_cell.angle_gamma   90.00
#
_symmetry.space_group_name_H-M   'P 1'
#
loop_
_entity.id
_entity.type
_entity.pdbx_description
1 polymer ?
#
loop_
_entity_poly.entity_id
_entity_poly.type
_entity_poly.pdbx_seq_one_letter_code
_entity_poly.pdbx_strand_id
1 'polypeptide(L)'
;MPQIRDPFVHEVGGVLAAAPHNMLVTVKAAQPTREGRPTQAVMYVDVISIMDETTAAAVVDIGFMVGSHITWSRTLVCTNDTYWYRNHVHYTLTSDYQVVARFRIADPPNGAKVGDVVHMNVSGYYMEPYTSP
;
A
#
# COMPACT_ATOMS: atom_id res chain seq x y z
N MET A 1 -11.65 24.75 -15.33
CA MET A 1 -10.32 24.94 -14.71
C MET A 1 -9.53 23.64 -14.86
N PRO A 2 -8.20 23.65 -15.01
CA PRO A 2 -7.41 22.42 -14.99
C PRO A 2 -7.53 21.75 -13.62
N GLN A 3 -7.72 20.43 -13.56
CA GLN A 3 -7.68 19.70 -12.30
C GLN A 3 -6.26 19.77 -11.70
N ILE A 4 -6.16 20.19 -10.44
CA ILE A 4 -4.90 20.17 -9.69
C ILE A 4 -4.62 18.72 -9.27
N ARG A 5 -3.38 18.28 -9.46
CA ARG A 5 -2.88 16.97 -9.02
C ARG A 5 -1.79 17.19 -7.99
N ASP A 6 -2.07 16.81 -6.75
CA ASP A 6 -1.12 16.93 -5.65
C ASP A 6 -0.44 15.58 -5.41
N PRO A 7 0.82 15.38 -5.85
CA PRO A 7 1.48 14.09 -5.76
C PRO A 7 1.81 13.74 -4.31
N PHE A 8 1.80 12.45 -4.00
CA PHE A 8 2.24 11.92 -2.71
C PHE A 8 3.09 10.66 -2.88
N VAL A 9 3.92 10.41 -1.88
CA VAL A 9 4.66 9.16 -1.67
C VAL A 9 4.56 8.83 -0.20
N HIS A 10 4.07 7.64 0.12
CA HIS A 10 3.92 7.16 1.48
C HIS A 10 4.66 5.85 1.65
N GLU A 11 5.55 5.82 2.63
CA GLU A 11 6.39 4.66 2.91
C GLU A 11 6.13 4.15 4.32
N VAL A 12 6.05 2.83 4.45
CA VAL A 12 6.00 2.13 5.73
C VAL A 12 6.99 0.99 5.69
N GLY A 13 7.74 0.84 6.78
CA GLY A 13 8.67 -0.26 6.98
C GLY A 13 8.47 -0.88 8.35
N GLY A 14 8.88 -2.13 8.51
CA GLY A 14 8.80 -2.82 9.78
C GLY A 14 9.49 -4.17 9.77
N VAL A 15 9.48 -4.82 10.93
CA VAL A 15 9.99 -6.19 11.11
C VAL A 15 8.80 -7.13 11.21
N LEU A 16 8.80 -8.22 10.45
CA LEU A 16 7.75 -9.23 10.54
C LEU A 16 7.79 -9.93 11.90
N ALA A 17 6.79 -9.68 12.74
CA ALA A 17 6.61 -10.40 13.99
C ALA A 17 5.91 -11.74 13.77
N ALA A 18 5.90 -12.63 14.78
CA ALA A 18 5.06 -13.83 14.75
C ALA A 18 3.61 -13.44 15.05
N ALA A 19 2.84 -13.11 14.01
CA ALA A 19 1.40 -12.84 14.11
C ALA A 19 0.62 -13.66 13.07
N PRO A 20 -0.68 -13.93 13.28
CA PRO A 20 -1.46 -14.79 12.38
C PRO A 20 -1.60 -14.28 10.94
N HIS A 21 -1.21 -13.04 10.63
CA HIS A 21 -1.38 -12.48 9.27
C HIS A 21 -0.27 -11.55 8.76
N ASN A 22 0.79 -11.28 9.53
CA ASN A 22 2.01 -10.53 9.14
C ASN A 22 1.79 -9.46 8.06
N MET A 23 1.08 -8.41 8.46
CA MET A 23 0.64 -7.34 7.57
C MET A 23 1.40 -6.06 7.85
N LEU A 24 1.87 -5.41 6.79
CA LEU A 24 2.20 -4.00 6.78
C LEU A 24 0.99 -3.22 6.27
N VAL A 25 0.71 -2.09 6.90
CA VAL A 25 -0.39 -1.19 6.54
C VAL A 25 0.18 0.18 6.27
N THR A 26 -0.14 0.75 5.12
CA THR A 26 0.19 2.13 4.79
C THR A 26 -1.07 2.94 4.56
N VAL A 27 -0.98 4.20 5.01
CA VAL A 27 -1.92 5.31 4.86
C VAL A 27 -3.39 4.93 5.00
N LYS A 28 -3.93 5.29 6.16
CA LYS A 28 -5.32 5.70 6.27
C LYS A 28 -5.43 6.99 5.46
N ALA A 29 -6.15 6.97 4.34
CA ALA A 29 -6.55 8.19 3.67
C ALA A 29 -7.50 8.93 4.62
N ALA A 30 -6.96 9.68 5.58
CA ALA A 30 -7.73 10.75 6.20
C ALA A 30 -7.91 11.78 5.09
N GLN A 31 -9.16 12.11 4.75
CA GLN A 31 -9.45 13.14 3.76
C GLN A 31 -8.50 14.32 3.97
N PRO A 32 -7.71 14.73 2.95
CA PRO A 32 -6.78 15.82 3.12
C PRO A 32 -7.56 17.05 3.59
N THR A 33 -7.17 17.59 4.73
CA THR A 33 -7.85 18.76 5.29
C THR A 33 -7.20 20.02 4.75
N ARG A 34 -7.90 20.77 3.91
CA ARG A 34 -7.50 22.13 3.56
C ARG A 34 -8.15 23.07 4.58
N GLU A 35 -7.33 23.88 5.26
CA GLU A 35 -7.80 24.90 6.22
C GLU A 35 -8.69 24.31 7.35
N GLY A 36 -8.40 23.09 7.80
CA GLY A 36 -9.15 22.44 8.88
C GLY A 36 -10.54 21.91 8.50
N ARG A 37 -10.90 21.89 7.21
CA ARG A 37 -12.12 21.24 6.70
C ARG A 37 -11.75 20.00 5.88
N PRO A 38 -12.51 18.89 5.99
CA PRO A 38 -12.30 17.74 5.12
C PRO A 38 -12.55 18.16 3.67
N THR A 39 -11.50 18.15 2.84
CA THR A 39 -11.67 18.28 1.40
C THR A 39 -12.01 16.88 0.91
N GLN A 40 -13.16 16.71 0.25
CA GLN A 40 -13.52 15.43 -0.38
C GLN A 40 -12.55 15.15 -1.55
N ALA A 41 -11.28 14.86 -1.31
CA ALA A 41 -10.33 14.59 -2.37
C ALA A 41 -10.47 13.14 -2.86
N VAL A 42 -10.26 12.94 -4.16
CA VAL A 42 -10.15 11.61 -4.76
C VAL A 42 -8.67 11.24 -4.77
N MET A 43 -8.32 10.11 -4.14
CA MET A 43 -6.95 9.61 -4.13
C MET A 43 -6.76 8.67 -5.31
N TYR A 44 -5.79 8.98 -6.17
CA TYR A 44 -5.32 8.11 -7.23
C TYR A 44 -4.03 7.44 -6.81
N VAL A 45 -4.00 6.12 -6.85
CA VAL A 45 -2.80 5.31 -6.58
C VAL A 45 -2.33 4.72 -7.90
N ASP A 46 -1.08 5.03 -8.27
CA ASP A 46 -0.46 4.60 -9.53
C ASP A 46 0.53 3.44 -9.33
N VAL A 47 1.22 3.43 -8.19
CA VAL A 47 2.24 2.41 -7.92
C VAL A 47 2.20 2.03 -6.45
N ILE A 48 2.22 0.72 -6.21
CA ILE A 48 2.50 0.13 -4.91
C ILE A 48 3.79 -0.67 -5.08
N SER A 49 4.84 -0.29 -4.38
CA SER A 49 6.14 -0.98 -4.42
C SER A 49 6.36 -1.69 -3.10
N ILE A 50 6.87 -2.92 -3.16
CA ILE A 50 7.16 -3.74 -1.99
C ILE A 50 8.62 -4.18 -2.03
N MET A 51 9.26 -4.27 -0.87
CA MET A 51 10.57 -4.86 -0.71
C MET A 51 10.58 -5.76 0.53
N ASP A 52 11.20 -6.92 0.39
CA ASP A 52 11.75 -7.67 1.51
C ASP A 52 13.27 -7.47 1.46
N GLU A 53 13.83 -6.86 2.50
CA GLU A 53 15.25 -6.53 2.57
C GLU A 53 16.09 -7.74 3.01
N THR A 54 15.46 -8.74 3.61
CA THR A 54 16.17 -9.83 4.31
C THR A 54 16.03 -11.17 3.60
N THR A 55 14.85 -11.49 3.07
CA THR A 55 14.56 -12.80 2.47
C THR A 55 14.12 -12.66 1.01
N ALA A 56 14.83 -13.37 0.13
CA ALA A 56 14.42 -13.59 -1.24
C ALA A 56 13.25 -14.59 -1.33
N ALA A 57 12.49 -14.51 -2.42
CA ALA A 57 11.29 -15.31 -2.70
C ALA A 57 10.11 -15.11 -1.72
N ALA A 58 10.01 -13.95 -1.08
CA ALA A 58 8.85 -13.60 -0.25
C ALA A 58 7.59 -13.44 -1.11
N VAL A 59 6.50 -14.11 -0.70
CA VAL A 59 5.18 -13.99 -1.36
C VAL A 59 4.36 -12.92 -0.65
N VAL A 60 3.94 -11.90 -1.38
CA VAL A 60 3.24 -10.73 -0.82
C VAL A 60 1.88 -10.56 -1.49
N ASP A 61 0.81 -10.47 -0.70
CA ASP A 61 -0.49 -10.03 -1.21
C ASP A 61 -0.68 -8.55 -0.97
N ILE A 62 -1.15 -7.83 -1.99
CA ILE A 62 -1.50 -6.41 -1.92
C ILE A 62 -3.02 -6.30 -1.96
N GLY A 63 -3.58 -5.45 -1.10
CA GLY A 63 -5.00 -5.21 -1.02
C GLY A 63 -5.38 -3.86 -0.43
N PHE A 64 -6.68 -3.69 -0.24
CA PHE A 64 -7.29 -2.52 0.39
C PHE A 64 -8.11 -2.94 1.58
N MET A 65 -8.14 -2.08 2.59
CA MET A 65 -8.95 -2.27 3.78
C MET A 65 -9.89 -1.07 3.97
N VAL A 66 -11.17 -1.37 4.24
CA VAL A 66 -12.19 -0.39 4.65
C VAL A 66 -12.90 -0.94 5.88
N GLY A 67 -12.85 -0.20 6.98
CA GLY A 67 -13.35 -0.70 8.25
C GLY A 67 -12.67 -2.04 8.59
N SER A 68 -13.46 -3.10 8.75
CA SER A 68 -12.97 -4.46 9.03
C SER A 68 -12.85 -5.37 7.80
N HIS A 69 -13.08 -4.86 6.58
CA HIS A 69 -13.09 -5.66 5.36
C HIS A 69 -11.81 -5.46 4.56
N ILE A 70 -11.19 -6.57 4.14
CA ILE A 70 -9.99 -6.56 3.30
C ILE A 70 -10.35 -7.18 1.95
N THR A 71 -10.02 -6.46 0.87
CA THR A 71 -10.08 -6.96 -0.50
C THR A 71 -8.68 -7.11 -1.05
N TRP A 72 -8.27 -8.33 -1.36
CA TRP A 72 -6.97 -8.62 -1.96
C TRP A 72 -7.06 -8.42 -3.47
N SER A 73 -6.13 -7.66 -4.04
CA SER A 73 -6.11 -7.37 -5.48
C SER A 73 -5.11 -8.21 -6.23
N ARG A 74 -3.92 -8.45 -5.68
CA ARG A 74 -2.83 -9.10 -6.40
C ARG A 74 -1.82 -9.74 -5.46
N THR A 75 -1.17 -10.79 -5.96
CA THR A 75 0.00 -11.41 -5.30
C THR A 75 1.26 -11.09 -6.11
N LEU A 76 2.34 -10.77 -5.41
CA LEU A 76 3.68 -10.56 -5.92
C LEU A 76 4.64 -11.55 -5.27
N VAL A 77 5.75 -11.80 -5.96
CA VAL A 77 6.88 -12.57 -5.42
C VAL A 77 8.12 -11.70 -5.51
N CYS A 78 8.68 -11.35 -4.36
CA CYS A 78 9.94 -10.63 -4.24
C CYS A 78 11.08 -11.63 -4.45
N THR A 79 11.48 -11.88 -5.69
CA THR A 79 12.46 -12.94 -6.03
C THR A 79 13.87 -12.68 -5.49
N ASN A 80 14.21 -11.43 -5.20
CA ASN A 80 15.50 -10.95 -4.74
C ASN A 80 15.26 -10.10 -3.50
N ASP A 81 16.10 -10.28 -2.49
CA ASP A 81 16.21 -9.38 -1.35
C ASP A 81 16.71 -8.00 -1.80
N THR A 82 16.40 -6.95 -1.04
CA THR A 82 16.88 -5.56 -1.25
C THR A 82 16.41 -4.86 -2.53
N TYR A 83 15.58 -5.51 -3.36
CA TYR A 83 15.00 -4.90 -4.56
C TYR A 83 13.56 -4.45 -4.34
N TRP A 84 13.24 -3.26 -4.87
CA TRP A 84 11.87 -2.77 -4.93
C TRP A 84 11.09 -3.41 -6.08
N TYR A 85 10.07 -4.18 -5.72
CA TYR A 85 9.12 -4.78 -6.66
C TYR A 85 7.97 -3.82 -6.89
N ARG A 86 7.98 -3.16 -8.05
CA ARG A 86 6.94 -2.19 -8.42
C ARG A 86 5.70 -2.90 -8.95
N ASN A 87 4.56 -2.64 -8.33
CA ASN A 87 3.24 -2.96 -8.85
C ASN A 87 2.62 -1.71 -9.43
N HIS A 88 2.54 -1.64 -10.76
CA HIS A 88 1.71 -0.65 -11.40
C HIS A 88 0.25 -1.02 -11.18
N VAL A 89 -0.47 -0.10 -10.55
CA VAL A 89 -1.88 -0.22 -10.21
C VAL A 89 -2.59 1.06 -10.60
N HIS A 90 -3.90 1.01 -10.82
CA HIS A 90 -4.67 2.21 -11.09
C HIS A 90 -5.92 2.17 -10.22
N TYR A 91 -5.78 2.63 -8.99
CA TYR A 91 -6.90 2.69 -8.05
C TYR A 91 -7.36 4.12 -7.86
N THR A 92 -8.67 4.29 -7.90
CA THR A 92 -9.36 5.54 -7.59
C THR A 92 -10.14 5.32 -6.31
N LEU A 93 -9.72 5.98 -5.24
CA LEU A 93 -10.28 5.82 -3.90
C LEU A 93 -11.05 7.09 -3.53
N THR A 94 -12.34 6.92 -3.24
CA THR A 94 -13.28 8.01 -2.92
C THR A 94 -13.66 8.04 -1.43
N SER A 95 -13.03 7.21 -0.61
CA SER A 95 -13.31 7.09 0.84
C SER A 95 -12.02 6.81 1.61
N ASP A 96 -12.14 6.64 2.92
CA ASP A 96 -11.02 6.34 3.82
C ASP A 96 -10.59 4.86 3.65
N TYR A 97 -9.83 4.57 2.59
CA TYR A 97 -9.21 3.27 2.38
C TYR A 97 -7.81 3.23 3.03
N GLN A 98 -7.39 2.03 3.43
CA GLN A 98 -6.02 1.71 3.80
C GLN A 98 -5.42 0.77 2.76
N VAL A 99 -4.19 1.01 2.33
CA VAL A 99 -3.47 0.06 1.47
C VAL A 99 -2.73 -0.92 2.37
N VAL A 100 -2.90 -2.21 2.10
CA VAL A 100 -2.33 -3.28 2.94
C VAL A 100 -1.46 -4.20 2.11
N ALA A 101 -0.35 -4.63 2.69
CA ALA A 101 0.51 -5.68 2.16
C ALA A 101 0.64 -6.79 3.20
N ARG A 102 0.35 -8.03 2.81
CA ARG A 102 0.50 -9.23 3.64
C ARG A 102 1.67 -10.04 3.14
N PHE A 103 2.68 -10.19 3.99
CA PHE A 103 3.82 -11.06 3.73
C PHE A 103 3.47 -12.46 4.23
N ARG A 104 3.33 -13.40 3.30
CA ARG A 104 2.99 -14.78 3.66
C ARG A 104 4.23 -15.45 4.25
N ILE A 105 4.14 -15.74 5.54
CA ILE A 105 5.12 -16.60 6.19
C ILE A 105 4.82 -18.03 5.78
N ALA A 106 5.82 -18.70 5.22
CA ALA A 106 5.76 -20.10 4.84
C ALA A 106 7.11 -20.75 5.13
N ASP A 107 7.09 -22.07 5.31
CA ASP A 107 8.32 -22.82 5.55
C ASP A 107 9.24 -22.75 4.31
N PRO A 108 10.57 -22.65 4.49
CA PRO A 108 11.52 -22.59 3.39
C PRO A 108 11.29 -23.70 2.35
N PRO A 109 11.47 -23.42 1.04
CA PRO A 109 12.20 -22.28 0.48
C PRO A 109 11.35 -21.08 0.03
N ASN A 110 10.03 -21.10 0.19
CA ASN A 110 9.13 -20.16 -0.48
C ASN A 110 8.28 -19.38 0.54
N GLY A 111 8.75 -18.21 0.99
CA GLY A 111 7.99 -17.36 1.89
C GLY A 111 8.84 -16.38 2.68
N ALA A 112 8.20 -15.33 3.19
CA ALA A 112 8.83 -14.44 4.17
C ALA A 112 9.00 -15.17 5.51
N LYS A 113 9.84 -14.64 6.39
CA LYS A 113 10.19 -15.20 7.70
C LYS A 113 9.93 -14.19 8.80
N VAL A 114 9.70 -14.72 10.01
CA VAL A 114 9.68 -13.89 11.21
C VAL A 114 11.07 -13.29 11.39
N GLY A 115 11.13 -11.97 11.60
CA GLY A 115 12.37 -11.21 11.70
C GLY A 115 12.80 -10.51 10.41
N ASP A 116 12.16 -10.77 9.27
CA ASP A 116 12.47 -10.07 8.02
C ASP A 116 12.13 -8.58 8.12
N VAL A 117 13.03 -7.75 7.60
CA VAL A 117 12.83 -6.32 7.45
C VAL A 117 12.13 -6.07 6.11
N VAL A 118 10.94 -5.51 6.16
CA VAL A 118 10.06 -5.36 5.00
C VAL A 118 9.60 -3.93 4.86
N HIS A 119 9.36 -3.51 3.61
CA HIS A 119 8.97 -2.15 3.27
C HIS A 119 7.88 -2.13 2.20
N MET A 120 7.01 -1.13 2.28
CA MET A 120 6.00 -0.83 1.28
C MET A 120 5.97 0.68 1.01
N ASN A 121 5.98 1.04 -0.27
CA ASN A 121 5.82 2.40 -0.75
C ASN A 121 4.56 2.49 -1.63
N VAL A 122 3.75 3.51 -1.41
CA VAL A 122 2.58 3.82 -2.23
C VAL A 122 2.71 5.24 -2.77
N SER A 123 2.67 5.36 -4.09
CA SER A 123 2.76 6.65 -4.78
C SER A 123 1.56 6.90 -5.66
N GLY A 124 1.19 8.16 -5.75
CA GLY A 124 0.06 8.60 -6.55
C GLY A 124 -0.16 10.09 -6.40
N TYR A 125 -1.41 10.52 -6.54
CA TYR A 125 -1.78 11.93 -6.40
C TYR A 125 -3.21 12.08 -5.88
N TYR A 126 -3.46 13.18 -5.18
CA TYR A 126 -4.81 13.62 -4.84
C TYR A 126 -5.35 14.50 -5.97
N MET A 127 -6.64 14.33 -6.27
CA MET A 127 -7.39 15.22 -7.16
C MET A 127 -8.52 15.88 -6.38
N GLU A 128 -8.81 17.13 -6.75
CA GLU A 128 -10.05 17.79 -6.33
C GLU A 128 -11.26 16.93 -6.71
N PRO A 129 -12.30 16.84 -5.86
CA PRO A 129 -13.53 16.16 -6.23
C PRO A 129 -14.07 16.76 -7.52
N TYR A 130 -14.65 15.93 -8.38
CA TYR A 130 -15.39 16.43 -9.53
C TYR A 130 -16.52 17.34 -9.03
N THR A 131 -16.32 18.66 -9.09
CA THR A 131 -17.45 19.57 -9.05
C THR A 131 -18.18 19.35 -10.37
N SER A 132 -19.38 18.77 -10.32
CA SER A 132 -20.27 18.73 -11.48
C SER A 132 -20.31 20.10 -12.15
N PRO A 133 -20.39 20.18 -13.49
CA PRO A 133 -20.79 21.42 -14.15
C PRO A 133 -22.15 21.91 -13.62
#